data_AF-A0A2E4DXW5-F1
#
_entry.id   AF-A0A2E4DXW5-F1
#
_cell.length_a   1.000
_cell.length_b   1.000
_cell.length_c   1.000
_cell.angle_alpha   90.00
_cell.angle_beta   90.00
_cell.angle_gamma   90.00
#
_symmetry.space_group_name_H-M   'P 1'
#
loop_
_entity.id
_entity.type
_entity.pdbx_description
1 polymer ?
#
loop_
_entity_poly.entity_id
_entity_poly.type
_entity_poly.pdbx_seq_one_letter_code
_entity_poly.pdbx_strand_id
1 'polypeptide(L)'
;MTVFTQKERFVFQFLIISVAIGLSVGTIRKTYFKPDFSEKIENEIAEFKSLSFYIDESKLNYTQENLSKSDDIKPKISVKSININTALKKDLLRFPKINSITAERIIQYRDVFGPFKSIEGLLNIKGIGPKTQDQLKQFIQIK
;
A
#
# COMPACT_ATOMS: atom_id res chain seq x y z
N MET A 1 24.03 50.71 30.53
CA MET A 1 24.54 49.33 30.38
C MET A 1 23.51 48.51 29.63
N THR A 2 23.83 48.04 28.42
CA THR A 2 22.97 47.06 27.73
C THR A 2 23.12 45.72 28.45
N VAL A 3 22.02 45.23 29.03
CA VAL A 3 21.98 44.02 29.87
C VAL A 3 22.40 42.75 29.12
N PHE A 4 22.41 42.79 27.77
CA PHE A 4 22.78 41.66 26.91
C PHE A 4 23.58 42.10 25.69
N THR A 5 24.48 41.24 25.25
CA THR A 5 25.30 41.43 24.04
C THR A 5 24.47 41.25 22.77
N GLN A 6 24.96 41.75 21.63
CA GLN A 6 24.26 41.60 20.35
C GLN A 6 24.03 40.13 19.99
N LYS A 7 25.02 39.25 20.25
CA LYS A 7 24.94 37.82 19.99
C LYS A 7 23.87 37.13 20.84
N GLU A 8 23.77 37.48 22.12
CA GLU A 8 22.75 36.93 23.03
C GLU A 8 21.33 37.30 22.59
N ARG A 9 21.12 38.54 22.11
CA ARG A 9 19.80 38.97 21.60
C ARG A 9 19.34 38.14 20.39
N PHE A 10 20.25 37.81 19.46
CA PHE A 10 19.93 36.94 18.33
C PHE A 10 19.53 35.52 18.78
N VAL A 11 20.21 34.97 19.78
CA VAL A 11 19.89 33.65 20.33
C VAL A 11 18.49 33.65 20.96
N PHE A 12 18.16 34.67 21.74
CA PHE A 12 16.83 34.78 22.34
C PHE A 12 15.72 34.98 21.31
N GLN A 13 15.95 35.79 20.27
CA GLN A 13 14.99 35.96 19.18
C GLN A 13 14.75 34.65 18.43
N PHE A 14 15.81 33.90 18.11
CA PHE A 14 15.69 32.60 17.45
C PHE A 14 14.90 31.59 18.31
N LEU A 15 15.15 31.57 19.62
CA LEU A 15 14.46 30.69 20.56
C LEU A 15 12.96 31.01 20.63
N ILE A 16 12.58 32.28 20.74
CA ILE A 16 11.17 32.70 20.78
C ILE A 16 10.46 32.34 19.47
N ILE A 17 11.10 32.56 18.33
CA ILE A 17 10.53 32.24 17.01
C ILE A 17 10.33 30.72 16.86
N SER A 18 11.30 29.89 17.29
CA SER A 18 11.17 28.43 17.17
C SER A 18 10.03 27.88 18.03
N VAL A 19 9.86 28.42 19.24
CA VAL A 19 8.75 28.06 20.14
C VAL A 19 7.42 28.48 19.53
N ALA A 20 7.31 29.70 18.98
CA ALA A 20 6.09 30.18 18.33
C ALA A 20 5.70 29.33 17.11
N ILE A 21 6.68 28.93 16.29
CA ILE A 21 6.47 28.02 15.15
C ILE A 21 5.99 26.64 15.64
N GLY A 22 6.64 26.09 16.68
CA GLY A 22 6.26 24.80 17.25
C GLY A 22 4.81 24.77 17.76
N LEU A 23 4.40 25.81 18.48
CA LEU A 23 3.01 25.95 18.96
C LEU A 23 2.02 26.10 17.80
N SER A 24 2.37 26.86 16.77
CA SER A 24 1.54 27.06 15.57
C SER A 24 1.34 25.77 14.79
N VAL A 25 2.40 24.99 14.55
CA VAL A 25 2.31 23.70 13.85
C VAL A 25 1.45 22.71 14.64
N GLY A 26 1.56 22.70 15.97
CA GLY A 26 0.76 21.84 16.84
C GLY A 26 -0.74 22.12 16.75
N THR A 27 -1.14 23.40 16.75
CA THR A 27 -2.55 23.78 16.62
C THR A 27 -3.09 23.49 15.21
N ILE A 28 -2.31 23.81 14.17
CA ILE A 28 -2.70 23.57 12.76
C ILE A 28 -2.86 22.08 12.47
N ARG A 29 -1.95 21.22 12.96
CA ARG A 29 -2.07 19.77 12.78
C ARG A 29 -3.35 19.21 13.40
N LYS A 30 -3.75 19.71 14.58
CA LYS A 30 -4.96 19.25 15.27
C LYS A 30 -6.26 19.67 14.54
N THR A 31 -6.27 20.84 13.92
CA THR A 31 -7.45 21.40 13.25
C THR A 31 -7.62 20.90 11.81
N TYR A 32 -6.52 20.67 11.07
CA TYR A 32 -6.58 20.36 9.64
C TYR A 32 -6.22 18.91 9.28
N PHE A 33 -5.66 18.12 10.22
CA PHE A 33 -5.20 16.75 9.95
C PHE A 33 -6.11 15.68 10.54
N LYS A 34 -7.41 15.79 10.29
CA LYS A 34 -8.35 14.66 10.41
C LYS A 34 -8.71 14.23 8.99
N PRO A 35 -7.91 13.35 8.35
CA PRO A 35 -8.33 12.80 7.07
C PRO A 35 -9.63 12.01 7.28
N ASP A 36 -10.70 12.42 6.61
CA ASP A 36 -12.03 11.83 6.71
C ASP A 36 -12.07 10.47 5.98
N PHE A 37 -11.38 9.50 6.56
CA PHE A 37 -11.38 8.12 6.06
C PHE A 37 -12.66 7.38 6.42
N SER A 38 -13.45 7.89 7.38
CA SER A 38 -14.70 7.30 7.86
C SER A 38 -15.73 7.18 6.76
N GLU A 39 -16.04 8.28 6.08
CA GLU A 39 -17.09 8.31 5.05
C GLU A 39 -16.79 7.34 3.91
N LYS A 40 -15.52 7.30 3.46
CA LYS A 40 -15.11 6.40 2.39
C LYS A 40 -15.16 4.94 2.78
N ILE A 41 -14.74 4.60 4.01
CA ILE A 41 -14.78 3.23 4.52
C ILE A 41 -16.24 2.78 4.69
N GLU A 42 -17.11 3.63 5.20
CA GLU A 42 -18.54 3.32 5.38
C GLU A 42 -19.24 3.07 4.05
N ASN A 43 -18.96 3.89 3.03
CA ASN A 43 -19.50 3.70 1.67
C ASN A 43 -19.02 2.39 1.04
N GLU A 44 -17.74 2.05 1.17
CA GLU A 44 -17.18 0.78 0.68
C GLU A 44 -17.79 -0.43 1.43
N ILE A 45 -18.01 -0.33 2.75
CA ILE A 45 -18.66 -1.38 3.54
C ILE A 45 -20.13 -1.55 3.14
N ALA A 46 -20.86 -0.45 2.93
CA ALA A 46 -22.26 -0.49 2.52
C ALA A 46 -22.44 -1.10 1.13
N GLU A 47 -21.57 -0.73 0.18
CA GLU A 47 -21.55 -1.29 -1.16
C GLU A 47 -21.26 -2.80 -1.11
N PHE A 48 -20.25 -3.23 -0.36
CA PHE A 48 -19.92 -4.64 -0.18
C PHE A 48 -21.04 -5.44 0.50
N LYS A 49 -21.67 -4.88 1.55
CA LYS A 49 -22.78 -5.52 2.28
C LYS A 49 -23.97 -5.73 1.35
N SER A 50 -24.31 -4.73 0.54
CA SER A 50 -25.37 -4.84 -0.47
C SER A 50 -25.05 -5.95 -1.48
N LEU A 51 -23.81 -6.02 -1.96
CA LEU A 51 -23.37 -7.03 -2.92
C LEU A 51 -23.39 -8.45 -2.34
N SER A 52 -23.00 -8.61 -1.06
CA SER A 52 -23.07 -9.90 -0.37
C SER A 52 -24.51 -10.39 -0.14
N PHE A 53 -25.45 -9.47 0.07
CA PHE A 53 -26.87 -9.79 0.26
C PHE A 53 -27.48 -10.40 -1.01
N TYR A 54 -27.10 -9.93 -2.20
CA TYR A 54 -27.54 -10.50 -3.48
C TYR A 54 -26.97 -11.90 -3.79
N ILE A 55 -25.90 -12.32 -3.12
CA ILE A 55 -25.25 -13.63 -3.33
C ILE A 55 -25.94 -14.73 -2.51
N ASP A 56 -26.67 -14.38 -1.45
CA ASP A 56 -27.28 -15.34 -0.51
C ASP A 56 -28.53 -16.03 -1.08
N GLU A 57 -29.38 -15.33 -1.85
CA GLU A 57 -30.59 -15.93 -2.42
C GLU A 57 -30.36 -16.75 -3.70
N SER A 58 -29.26 -16.54 -4.42
CA SER A 58 -29.06 -17.14 -5.76
C SER A 58 -28.18 -18.41 -5.79
N LYS A 59 -27.65 -18.88 -4.65
CA LYS A 59 -26.68 -20.00 -4.63
C LYS A 59 -26.78 -21.02 -3.49
N LEU A 60 -27.97 -21.31 -2.95
CA LEU A 60 -28.14 -22.52 -2.11
C LEU A 60 -28.55 -23.80 -2.88
N ASN A 61 -28.81 -23.72 -4.19
CA ASN A 61 -29.15 -24.89 -5.02
C ASN A 61 -28.05 -25.36 -6.01
N TYR A 62 -26.84 -24.79 -5.97
CA TYR A 62 -25.75 -25.18 -6.89
C TYR A 62 -24.68 -26.10 -6.29
N THR A 63 -24.78 -26.50 -5.02
CA THR A 63 -23.66 -27.21 -4.34
C THR A 63 -24.00 -28.60 -3.82
N GLN A 64 -25.27 -29.02 -3.75
CA GLN A 64 -25.62 -30.29 -3.09
C GLN A 64 -25.77 -31.52 -4.00
N GLU A 65 -25.90 -31.37 -5.33
CA GLU A 65 -26.05 -32.54 -6.21
C GLU A 65 -24.74 -33.02 -6.89
N ASN A 66 -23.65 -32.24 -6.78
CA ASN A 66 -22.38 -32.58 -7.45
C ASN A 66 -21.19 -32.87 -6.50
N LEU A 67 -21.45 -33.09 -5.21
CA LEU A 67 -20.38 -33.32 -4.21
C LEU A 67 -20.22 -34.78 -3.75
N SER A 68 -20.95 -35.73 -4.35
CA SER A 68 -20.85 -37.16 -3.99
C SER A 68 -20.18 -38.04 -5.06
N LYS A 69 -19.50 -37.45 -6.06
CA LYS A 69 -18.82 -38.23 -7.11
C LYS A 69 -17.62 -37.53 -7.74
N SER A 70 -16.65 -37.13 -6.92
CA SER A 70 -15.32 -36.75 -7.45
C SER A 70 -14.30 -36.64 -6.31
N ASP A 71 -13.63 -37.76 -6.02
CA ASP A 71 -12.44 -37.83 -5.16
C ASP A 71 -11.20 -37.11 -5.76
N ASP A 72 -11.38 -36.27 -6.80
CA ASP A 72 -10.31 -35.62 -7.56
C ASP A 72 -10.35 -34.08 -7.55
N ILE A 73 -11.11 -33.45 -6.65
CA ILE A 73 -11.08 -31.98 -6.51
C ILE A 73 -10.13 -31.60 -5.38
N LYS A 74 -8.82 -31.72 -5.63
CA LYS A 74 -7.86 -30.86 -4.93
C LYS A 74 -8.23 -29.42 -5.30
N PRO A 75 -8.57 -28.53 -4.35
CA PRO A 75 -8.75 -27.12 -4.68
C PRO A 75 -7.42 -26.60 -5.20
N LYS A 76 -7.31 -26.50 -6.53
CA LYS A 76 -6.21 -25.79 -7.18
C LYS A 76 -6.47 -24.32 -6.88
N ILE A 77 -5.99 -23.89 -5.71
CA ILE A 77 -5.88 -22.49 -5.32
C ILE A 77 -4.92 -21.89 -6.34
N SER A 78 -5.46 -21.46 -7.48
CA SER A 78 -4.69 -20.75 -8.49
C SER A 78 -4.41 -19.38 -7.88
N VAL A 79 -3.25 -19.25 -7.25
CA VAL A 79 -2.68 -17.95 -6.88
C VAL A 79 -2.70 -17.11 -8.15
N LYS A 80 -3.58 -16.10 -8.20
CA LYS A 80 -3.74 -15.24 -9.36
C LYS A 80 -2.43 -14.46 -9.53
N SER A 81 -1.60 -14.86 -10.47
CA SER A 81 -0.37 -14.14 -10.80
C SER A 81 -0.74 -12.76 -11.35
N ILE A 82 -0.01 -11.74 -10.90
CA ILE A 82 -0.26 -10.34 -11.24
C ILE A 82 0.86 -9.88 -12.18
N ASN A 83 0.48 -9.19 -13.26
CA ASN A 83 1.46 -8.64 -14.19
C ASN A 83 2.20 -7.46 -13.54
N ILE A 84 3.52 -7.58 -13.36
CA ILE A 84 4.36 -6.53 -12.74
C ILE A 84 4.46 -5.24 -13.57
N ASN A 85 4.31 -5.35 -14.89
CA ASN A 85 4.39 -4.21 -15.81
C ASN A 85 3.13 -3.33 -15.77
N THR A 86 1.99 -3.90 -15.36
CA THR A 86 0.70 -3.18 -15.31
C THR A 86 0.09 -3.10 -13.91
N ALA A 87 0.67 -3.77 -12.92
CA ALA A 87 0.19 -3.76 -11.53
C ALA A 87 0.12 -2.33 -10.97
N LEU A 88 -0.94 -2.05 -10.22
CA LEU A 88 -1.06 -0.81 -9.45
C LEU A 88 -0.34 -0.96 -8.11
N LYS A 89 -0.03 0.18 -7.46
CA LYS A 89 0.61 0.19 -6.13
C LYS A 89 -0.15 -0.68 -5.13
N LYS A 90 -1.49 -0.63 -5.14
CA LYS A 90 -2.36 -1.45 -4.27
C LYS A 90 -2.24 -2.96 -4.52
N ASP A 91 -1.89 -3.38 -5.73
CA ASP A 91 -1.74 -4.78 -6.08
C ASP A 91 -0.36 -5.29 -5.63
N LEU A 92 0.68 -4.47 -5.82
CA LEU A 92 2.03 -4.75 -5.38
C LEU A 92 2.14 -4.88 -3.86
N LEU A 93 1.36 -4.09 -3.12
CA LEU A 93 1.30 -4.15 -1.65
C LEU A 93 0.75 -5.48 -1.11
N ARG A 94 0.08 -6.28 -1.94
CA ARG A 94 -0.41 -7.62 -1.55
C ARG A 94 0.71 -8.66 -1.54
N PHE A 95 1.85 -8.35 -2.14
CA PHE A 95 2.95 -9.28 -2.23
C PHE A 95 3.72 -9.40 -0.91
N PRO A 96 4.19 -10.61 -0.54
CA PRO A 96 5.00 -10.78 0.63
C PRO A 96 6.29 -9.95 0.53
N LYS A 97 6.68 -9.30 1.64
CA LYS A 97 7.89 -8.47 1.75
C LYS A 97 7.94 -7.24 0.84
N ILE A 98 6.84 -6.87 0.19
CA ILE A 98 6.71 -5.59 -0.51
C ILE A 98 6.01 -4.60 0.40
N ASN A 99 6.66 -3.46 0.63
CA ASN A 99 6.08 -2.33 1.36
C ASN A 99 5.76 -1.18 0.39
N SER A 100 5.13 -0.11 0.90
CA SER A 100 4.74 1.06 0.10
C SER A 100 5.90 1.68 -0.67
N ILE A 101 7.09 1.73 -0.05
CA ILE A 101 8.30 2.31 -0.64
C ILE A 101 8.83 1.42 -1.76
N THR A 102 8.92 0.10 -1.54
CA THR A 102 9.38 -0.85 -2.56
C THR A 102 8.40 -0.93 -3.72
N ALA A 103 7.09 -0.93 -3.46
CA ALA A 103 6.05 -0.90 -4.50
C ALA A 103 6.19 0.35 -5.39
N GLU A 104 6.47 1.50 -4.78
CA GLU A 104 6.68 2.74 -5.52
C GLU A 104 7.96 2.72 -6.36
N ARG A 105 9.05 2.14 -5.83
CA ARG A 105 10.27 1.94 -6.60
C ARG A 105 10.10 1.00 -7.79
N ILE A 106 9.25 -0.04 -7.66
CA ILE A 106 8.90 -0.92 -8.79
C ILE A 106 8.24 -0.13 -9.92
N ILE A 107 7.28 0.74 -9.57
CA ILE A 107 6.57 1.58 -10.54
C ILE A 107 7.53 2.57 -11.18
N GLN A 108 8.31 3.29 -10.37
CA GLN A 108 9.32 4.24 -10.88
C GLN A 108 10.33 3.55 -11.80
N TYR A 109 10.78 2.33 -11.46
CA TYR A 109 11.71 1.61 -12.30
C TYR A 109 11.14 1.33 -13.69
N ARG A 110 9.88 0.84 -13.78
CA ARG A 110 9.28 0.57 -15.10
C ARG A 110 8.95 1.84 -15.89
N ASP A 111 8.70 2.95 -15.20
CA ASP A 111 8.44 4.23 -15.84
C ASP A 111 9.72 4.85 -16.42
N VAL A 112 10.85 4.68 -15.75
CA VAL A 112 12.15 5.26 -16.15
C VAL A 112 12.93 4.35 -17.10
N PHE A 113 13.00 3.06 -16.81
CA PHE A 113 13.81 2.10 -17.56
C PHE A 113 12.99 1.27 -18.56
N GLY A 114 11.67 1.45 -18.57
CA GLY A 114 10.74 0.66 -19.37
C GLY A 114 10.31 -0.65 -18.68
N PRO A 115 9.42 -1.43 -19.32
CA PRO A 115 8.84 -2.63 -18.72
C PRO A 115 9.90 -3.69 -18.37
N PHE A 116 9.64 -4.44 -17.31
CA PHE A 116 10.46 -5.59 -16.93
C PHE A 116 10.35 -6.66 -18.01
N LYS A 117 11.51 -7.10 -18.52
CA LYS A 117 11.62 -8.21 -19.48
C LYS A 117 11.76 -9.56 -18.79
N SER A 118 12.29 -9.55 -17.56
CA SER A 118 12.52 -10.75 -16.77
C SER A 118 12.43 -10.44 -15.28
N ILE A 119 12.25 -11.48 -14.47
CA ILE A 119 12.06 -11.30 -13.02
C ILE A 119 13.35 -10.88 -12.32
N GLU A 120 14.50 -11.12 -12.95
CA GLU A 120 15.83 -10.66 -12.55
C GLU A 120 15.94 -9.14 -12.51
N GLY A 121 15.16 -8.43 -13.34
CA GLY A 121 15.12 -6.97 -13.31
C GLY A 121 14.66 -6.40 -11.96
N LEU A 122 13.93 -7.17 -11.15
CA LEU A 122 13.53 -6.75 -9.80
C LEU A 122 14.73 -6.61 -8.85
N LEU A 123 15.86 -7.28 -9.11
CA LEU A 123 17.07 -7.16 -8.28
C LEU A 123 17.74 -5.79 -8.42
N ASN A 124 17.43 -5.03 -9.47
CA ASN A 124 17.90 -3.65 -9.63
C ASN A 124 17.19 -2.66 -8.68
N ILE A 125 16.15 -3.11 -7.99
CA ILE A 125 15.33 -2.27 -7.13
C ILE A 125 15.85 -2.32 -5.70
N LYS A 126 16.23 -1.15 -5.16
CA LYS A 126 16.67 -1.02 -3.76
C LYS A 126 15.61 -1.55 -2.80
N GLY A 127 15.97 -2.59 -2.06
CA GLY A 127 15.09 -3.27 -1.09
C GLY A 127 14.55 -4.62 -1.57
N ILE A 128 14.82 -5.02 -2.81
CA ILE A 128 14.54 -6.37 -3.31
C ILE A 128 15.86 -7.13 -3.43
N GLY A 129 16.07 -8.09 -2.54
CA GLY A 129 17.19 -9.03 -2.63
C GLY A 129 16.77 -10.38 -3.26
N PRO A 130 17.72 -11.30 -3.48
CA PRO A 130 17.46 -12.62 -4.08
C PRO A 130 16.35 -13.39 -3.36
N LYS A 131 16.37 -13.41 -2.02
CA LYS A 131 15.34 -14.06 -1.21
C LYS A 131 13.94 -13.48 -1.42
N THR A 132 13.84 -12.17 -1.61
CA THR A 132 12.55 -11.50 -1.85
C THR A 132 12.08 -11.81 -3.26
N GLN A 133 12.97 -11.68 -4.25
CA GLN A 133 12.68 -12.03 -5.63
C GLN A 133 12.17 -13.47 -5.78
N ASP A 134 12.82 -14.45 -5.14
CA ASP A 134 12.40 -15.85 -5.19
C ASP A 134 10.99 -16.07 -4.64
N GLN A 135 10.64 -15.38 -3.56
CA GLN A 135 9.28 -15.45 -3.02
C GLN A 135 8.25 -14.81 -3.96
N LEU A 136 8.64 -13.78 -4.71
CA LEU A 136 7.77 -13.09 -5.65
C LEU A 136 7.55 -13.85 -6.96
N LYS A 137 8.46 -14.76 -7.36
CA LYS A 137 8.37 -15.53 -8.61
C LYS A 137 7.04 -16.25 -8.81
N GLN A 138 6.43 -16.73 -7.73
CA GLN A 138 5.13 -17.43 -7.78
C GLN A 138 3.91 -16.49 -7.92
N PHE A 139 4.07 -15.21 -7.61
CA PHE A 139 2.98 -14.21 -7.61
C PHE A 139 3.04 -13.25 -8.80
N ILE A 140 4.19 -13.18 -9.48
CA ILE A 140 4.45 -12.24 -10.57
C ILE A 140 4.37 -12.92 -11.92
N GLN A 141 3.73 -12.26 -12.87
CA GLN A 141 3.82 -12.56 -14.29
C GLN A 141 4.49 -11.40 -15.03
N ILE A 142 5.23 -11.72 -16.09
CA ILE A 142 5.75 -10.75 -17.05
C ILE A 142 5.06 -11.04 -18.39
N LYS A 143 4.38 -10.04 -18.93
CA LYS A 143 3.76 -10.04 -20.27
C LYS A 143 4.14 -8.76 -20.98
#